data_AF-A0A512J0K6-F1
#
_entry.id   AF-A0A512J0K6-F1
#
_cell.length_a   1.000
_cell.length_b   1.000
_cell.length_c   1.000
_cell.angle_alpha   90.00
_cell.angle_beta   90.00
_cell.angle_gamma   90.00
#
_symmetry.space_group_name_H-M   'P 1'
#
loop_
_entity.id
_entity.type
_entity.pdbx_description
1 polymer ?
#
loop_
_entity_poly.entity_id
_entity_poly.type
_entity_poly.pdbx_seq_one_letter_code
_entity_poly.pdbx_strand_id
1 'polypeptide(L)'
;MVSRLGALVLAAGLAAGPALAREPARAPAADALAPCPEQGPGFVRARGARTCFRLSGRVGAGIDLRAGSGTRSAPSAAGRFAIDTRTDSDYGPVRAFVRMGHGRP
;
A
#
# COMPACT_ATOMS: atom_id res chain seq x y z
N MET A 1 47.05 -25.40 -11.92
CA MET A 1 45.98 -24.84 -12.78
C MET A 1 44.65 -25.45 -12.37
N VAL A 2 44.03 -24.92 -11.32
CA VAL A 2 42.73 -25.41 -10.85
C VAL A 2 41.66 -24.92 -11.83
N SER A 3 40.97 -25.89 -12.44
CA SER A 3 40.05 -25.71 -13.56
C SER A 3 38.98 -24.67 -13.22
N ARG A 4 39.00 -23.54 -13.95
CA ARG A 4 37.96 -22.48 -13.89
C ARG A 4 36.55 -23.03 -14.17
N LEU A 5 36.43 -24.20 -14.81
CA LEU A 5 35.17 -24.90 -15.00
C LEU A 5 34.57 -25.41 -13.67
N GLY A 6 35.39 -25.84 -12.71
CA GLY A 6 34.90 -26.36 -11.44
C GLY A 6 34.22 -25.31 -10.57
N ALA A 7 34.72 -24.07 -10.61
CA ALA A 7 34.14 -22.94 -9.88
C ALA A 7 32.79 -22.48 -10.49
N LEU A 8 32.62 -22.59 -11.80
CA LEU A 8 31.38 -22.21 -12.50
C LEU A 8 30.24 -23.20 -12.24
N VAL A 9 30.55 -24.50 -12.14
CA VAL A 9 29.54 -25.54 -11.85
C VAL A 9 29.04 -25.45 -10.40
N LEU A 10 29.90 -25.08 -9.44
CA LEU A 10 29.50 -24.91 -8.04
C LEU A 10 28.58 -23.70 -7.84
N ALA A 11 28.80 -22.60 -8.57
CA ALA A 11 27.98 -21.38 -8.45
C ALA A 11 26.56 -21.55 -9.03
N ALA A 12 26.40 -22.37 -10.06
CA ALA A 12 25.10 -22.65 -10.66
C ALA A 12 24.18 -23.50 -9.77
N GLY A 13 24.74 -24.32 -8.88
CA GLY A 13 23.97 -25.19 -7.96
C GLY A 13 23.27 -24.45 -6.82
N LEU A 14 23.79 -23.29 -6.41
CA LEU A 14 23.26 -22.53 -5.25
C LEU A 14 22.07 -21.61 -5.59
N ALA A 15 21.79 -21.36 -6.87
CA ALA A 15 20.71 -20.48 -7.31
C ALA A 15 19.41 -21.23 -7.65
N ALA A 16 19.40 -22.56 -7.60
CA ALA A 16 18.28 -23.41 -8.02
C ALA A 16 17.37 -23.88 -6.86
N GLY A 17 17.40 -23.21 -5.71
CA GLY A 17 16.43 -23.45 -4.64
C GLY A 17 15.05 -22.95 -5.06
N PRO A 18 13.95 -23.71 -4.85
CA PRO A 18 12.62 -23.23 -5.17
C PRO A 18 12.33 -21.97 -4.37
N ALA A 19 12.12 -20.85 -5.08
CA ALA A 19 11.53 -19.66 -4.49
C ALA A 19 10.11 -20.04 -4.04
N LEU A 20 9.96 -20.41 -2.77
CA LEU A 20 8.64 -20.60 -2.18
C LEU A 20 7.98 -19.23 -2.09
N ALA A 21 7.27 -18.87 -3.15
CA ALA A 21 6.34 -17.77 -3.16
C ALA A 21 5.26 -18.09 -2.12
N ARG A 22 5.43 -17.58 -0.90
CA ARG A 22 4.43 -17.68 0.14
C ARG A 22 3.26 -16.81 -0.30
N GLU A 23 2.17 -17.45 -0.75
CA GLU A 23 0.91 -16.76 -0.98
C GLU A 23 0.56 -15.98 0.30
N PRO A 24 0.34 -14.65 0.24
CA PRO A 24 -0.12 -13.90 1.39
C PRO A 24 -1.41 -14.53 1.89
N ALA A 25 -1.44 -14.93 3.17
CA ALA A 25 -2.65 -15.47 3.76
C ALA A 25 -3.77 -14.43 3.60
N ARG A 26 -4.87 -14.84 2.96
CA ARG A 26 -6.03 -13.97 2.78
C ARG A 26 -6.59 -13.67 4.17
N ALA A 27 -6.52 -12.41 4.58
CA ALA A 27 -7.19 -11.97 5.80
C ALA A 27 -8.69 -12.30 5.70
N PRO A 28 -9.34 -12.76 6.79
CA PRO A 28 -10.78 -13.00 6.79
C PRO A 28 -11.52 -11.75 6.28
N ALA A 29 -12.44 -11.96 5.34
CA ALA A 29 -13.05 -10.88 4.58
C ALA A 29 -14.05 -10.08 5.44
N ALA A 30 -13.88 -8.75 5.41
CA ALA A 30 -14.86 -7.65 5.36
C ALA A 30 -16.13 -7.61 6.26
N ASP A 31 -16.47 -8.64 7.02
CA ASP A 31 -17.63 -8.61 7.93
C ASP A 31 -17.44 -7.70 9.14
N ALA A 32 -16.24 -7.15 9.31
CA ALA A 32 -15.94 -6.19 10.36
C ALA A 32 -16.54 -4.80 10.12
N LEU A 33 -16.89 -4.44 8.88
CA LEU A 33 -17.29 -3.08 8.52
C LEU A 33 -18.77 -2.98 8.12
N ALA A 34 -19.45 -1.97 8.64
CA ALA A 34 -20.81 -1.59 8.29
C ALA A 34 -20.82 -0.18 7.64
N PRO A 35 -21.68 0.07 6.64
CA PRO A 35 -21.84 1.42 6.07
C PRO A 35 -22.29 2.47 7.10
N CYS A 36 -21.88 3.73 6.90
CA CYS A 36 -22.32 4.91 7.65
C CYS A 36 -22.90 5.98 6.72
N PRO A 37 -24.08 5.77 6.12
CA PRO A 37 -24.66 6.73 5.17
C PRO A 37 -24.98 8.10 5.80
N GLU A 38 -25.23 8.16 7.11
CA GLU A 38 -25.53 9.39 7.84
C GLU A 38 -24.36 10.39 7.88
N GLN A 39 -23.12 9.92 7.70
CA GLN A 39 -21.93 10.78 7.63
C GLN A 39 -21.55 11.14 6.18
N GLY A 40 -22.25 10.55 5.20
CA GLY A 40 -22.05 10.75 3.77
C GLY A 40 -21.43 9.55 3.05
N PRO A 41 -21.27 9.65 1.72
CA PRO A 41 -20.82 8.53 0.90
C PRO A 41 -19.37 8.12 1.21
N GLY A 42 -19.16 6.80 1.26
CA GLY A 42 -17.86 6.17 1.50
C GLY A 42 -17.45 6.08 2.98
N PHE A 43 -18.28 6.56 3.91
CA PHE A 43 -18.05 6.32 5.33
C PHE A 43 -18.49 4.91 5.73
N VAL A 44 -17.70 4.29 6.59
CA VAL A 44 -17.94 2.98 7.20
C VAL A 44 -17.58 3.02 8.68
N ARG A 45 -18.05 2.07 9.47
CA ARG A 45 -17.62 1.84 10.86
C ARG A 45 -17.33 0.38 11.11
N ALA A 46 -16.51 0.11 12.11
CA ALA A 46 -16.44 -1.23 12.66
C ALA A 46 -17.78 -1.61 13.33
N ARG A 47 -18.22 -2.87 13.24
CA ARG A 47 -19.41 -3.34 13.98
C ARG A 47 -19.19 -3.12 15.48
N GLY A 48 -20.15 -2.47 16.15
CA GLY A 48 -20.06 -2.08 17.56
C GLY A 48 -19.37 -0.74 17.83
N ALA A 49 -18.72 -0.12 16.84
CA ALA A 49 -18.16 1.23 16.98
C ALA A 49 -19.22 2.30 16.67
N ARG A 50 -19.16 3.43 17.39
CA ARG A 50 -19.96 4.63 17.08
C ARG A 50 -19.31 5.51 16.02
N THR A 51 -17.97 5.50 15.97
CA THR A 51 -17.17 6.32 15.07
C THR A 51 -17.19 5.79 13.64
N CYS A 52 -17.55 6.65 12.71
CA CYS A 52 -17.46 6.39 11.27
C CYS A 52 -16.16 6.96 10.73
N PHE A 53 -15.57 6.27 9.76
CA PHE A 53 -14.39 6.73 9.08
C PHE A 53 -14.50 6.53 7.57
N ARG A 54 -13.78 7.36 6.83
CA ARG A 54 -13.64 7.26 5.38
C ARG A 54 -12.17 7.35 5.01
N LEU A 55 -11.70 6.34 4.29
CA LEU A 55 -10.40 6.36 3.64
C LEU A 55 -10.59 6.86 2.20
N SER A 56 -9.78 7.84 1.79
CA SER A 56 -9.79 8.38 0.44
C SER A 56 -8.38 8.67 -0.03
N GLY A 57 -8.14 8.73 -1.34
CA GLY A 57 -6.79 8.97 -1.81
C GLY A 57 -6.65 8.91 -3.32
N ARG A 58 -5.40 9.06 -3.76
CA ARG A 58 -4.96 8.83 -5.13
C ARG A 58 -3.58 8.18 -5.08
N VAL A 59 -3.32 7.29 -6.01
CA VAL A 59 -2.02 6.65 -6.20
C VAL A 59 -1.61 6.79 -7.66
N GLY A 60 -0.32 6.98 -7.89
CA GLY A 60 0.29 7.05 -9.21
C GLY A 60 1.57 6.23 -9.21
N ALA A 61 1.80 5.47 -10.26
CA ALA A 61 3.03 4.72 -10.45
C ALA A 61 3.45 4.84 -11.91
N GLY A 62 4.75 4.90 -12.16
CA GLY A 62 5.29 5.12 -13.49
C GLY A 62 6.78 4.88 -13.57
N ILE A 63 7.36 5.37 -14.66
CA ILE A 63 8.79 5.38 -14.91
C ILE A 63 9.19 6.82 -15.19
N ASP A 64 10.03 7.38 -14.32
CA ASP A 64 10.62 8.70 -14.51
C ASP A 64 11.72 8.59 -15.56
N LEU A 65 11.53 9.29 -16.69
CA LEU A 65 12.53 9.38 -17.75
C LEU A 65 13.25 10.73 -17.65
N ARG A 66 14.58 10.70 -17.58
CA ARG A 66 15.40 11.92 -17.63
C ARG A 66 16.30 11.92 -18.86
N ALA A 67 16.08 12.90 -19.74
CA ALA A 67 16.92 13.17 -20.90
C ALA A 67 18.24 13.84 -20.49
N GLY A 68 19.35 13.44 -21.13
CA GLY A 68 20.73 13.89 -20.86
C GLY A 68 21.73 13.11 -21.72
N SER A 69 23.02 13.07 -21.35
CA SER A 69 24.08 12.29 -22.03
C SER A 69 23.94 10.77 -21.80
N GLY A 70 22.73 10.25 -22.03
CA GLY A 70 22.25 8.90 -21.71
C GLY A 70 20.82 8.95 -21.18
N THR A 71 19.95 8.05 -21.64
CA THR A 71 18.59 7.88 -21.10
C THR A 71 18.68 7.23 -19.72
N ARG A 72 18.28 7.94 -18.67
CA ARG A 72 18.09 7.36 -17.34
C ARG A 72 16.61 7.15 -17.08
N SER A 73 16.24 5.93 -16.74
CA SER A 73 14.90 5.56 -16.29
C SER A 73 14.95 5.11 -14.83
N ALA A 74 13.95 5.51 -14.05
CA ALA A 74 13.78 5.03 -12.67
C ALA A 74 12.30 4.77 -12.41
N PRO A 75 11.92 3.65 -11.75
CA PRO A 75 10.55 3.47 -11.31
C PRO A 75 10.18 4.56 -10.32
N SER A 76 8.95 5.08 -10.44
CA SER A 76 8.41 6.08 -9.53
C SER A 76 7.05 5.65 -9.01
N ALA A 77 6.81 5.96 -7.73
CA ALA A 77 5.53 5.76 -7.08
C ALA A 77 5.25 6.99 -6.21
N ALA A 78 4.04 7.52 -6.33
CA ALA A 78 3.54 8.62 -5.54
C ALA A 78 2.12 8.30 -5.09
N GLY A 79 1.72 8.89 -3.97
CA GLY A 79 0.40 8.68 -3.45
C GLY A 79 0.05 9.67 -2.37
N ARG A 80 -1.24 9.88 -2.20
CA ARG A 80 -1.80 10.61 -1.08
C ARG A 80 -3.04 9.90 -0.60
N PHE A 81 -3.18 9.79 0.71
CA PHE A 81 -4.39 9.28 1.31
C PHE A 81 -4.82 10.18 2.47
N ALA A 82 -6.11 10.12 2.78
CA ALA A 82 -6.69 10.85 3.87
C ALA A 82 -7.68 9.96 4.62
N ILE A 83 -7.66 10.10 5.94
CA ILE A 83 -8.59 9.46 6.87
C ILE A 83 -9.45 10.57 7.46
N ASP A 84 -10.75 10.52 7.20
CA ASP A 84 -11.77 11.39 7.82
C ASP A 84 -12.55 10.54 8.81
N THR A 85 -12.53 10.90 10.09
CA THR A 85 -13.29 10.22 11.15
C THR A 85 -14.30 11.18 11.75
N ARG A 86 -15.50 10.67 12.03
CA ARG A 86 -16.62 11.43 12.59
C ARG A 86 -17.35 10.59 13.62
N THR A 87 -17.70 11.21 14.74
CA THR A 87 -18.46 10.56 15.80
C THR A 87 -19.34 11.58 16.50
N ASP A 88 -20.55 11.16 16.86
CA ASP A 88 -21.42 11.95 17.73
C ASP A 88 -21.05 11.63 19.18
N SER A 89 -20.60 12.65 19.91
CA SER A 89 -20.30 12.58 21.34
C SER A 89 -21.39 13.27 22.15
N ASP A 90 -21.38 13.08 23.47
CA ASP A 90 -22.33 13.73 24.37
C ASP A 90 -22.15 15.26 24.42
N TYR A 91 -21.01 15.77 23.92
CA TYR A 91 -20.70 17.19 23.78
C TYR A 91 -20.89 17.72 22.34
N GLY A 92 -21.49 16.91 21.46
CA GLY A 92 -21.72 17.24 20.05
C GLY A 92 -20.80 16.49 19.07
N PRO A 93 -20.85 16.84 17.78
CA PRO A 93 -20.14 16.13 16.74
C PRO A 93 -18.63 16.41 16.79
N VAL A 94 -17.82 15.34 16.75
CA VAL A 94 -16.36 15.40 16.73
C VAL A 94 -15.84 14.87 15.40
N ARG A 95 -14.85 15.57 14.84
CA ARG A 95 -14.20 15.20 13.58
C ARG A 95 -12.68 15.23 13.71
N ALA A 96 -12.01 14.18 13.23
CA ALA A 96 -10.57 14.19 13.01
C ALA A 96 -10.25 13.88 11.55
N PHE A 97 -9.39 14.68 10.93
CA PHE A 97 -8.98 14.52 9.54
C PHE A 97 -7.47 14.52 9.45
N VAL A 98 -6.90 13.44 8.90
CA VAL A 98 -5.46 13.32 8.69
C VAL A 98 -5.22 13.03 7.22
N ARG A 99 -4.27 13.74 6.60
CA ARG A 99 -3.83 13.48 5.23
C ARG A 99 -2.33 13.26 5.21
N MET A 100 -1.92 12.20 4.53
CA MET A 100 -0.52 11.85 4.33
C MET A 100 -0.26 11.68 2.83
N GLY A 101 0.97 11.95 2.41
CA GLY A 101 1.39 11.79 1.03
C GLY A 101 2.87 11.48 0.90
N HIS A 102 3.22 10.85 -0.21
CA HIS A 102 4.57 10.47 -0.58
C HIS A 102 4.76 10.62 -2.09
N GLY A 103 6.00 10.86 -2.51
CA GLY A 103 6.36 11.05 -3.91
C GLY A 103 5.98 12.44 -4.46
N ARG A 104 6.29 12.67 -5.74
CA ARG A 104 5.95 13.91 -6.44
C ARG A 104 4.54 13.78 -7.05
N PRO A 105 3.66 14.78 -6.90
CA PRO A 105 2.26 14.72 -7.34
C PRO A 105 2.10 14.70 -8.85
#